data_AF-A0A8H3W008-F1
#
_entry.id   AF-A0A8H3W008-F1
#
_cell.length_a   1.000
_cell.length_b   1.000
_cell.length_c   1.000
_cell.angle_alpha   90.00
_cell.angle_beta   90.00
_cell.angle_gamma   90.00
#
_symmetry.space_group_name_H-M   'P 1'
#
loop_
_entity.id
_entity.type
_entity.pdbx_description
1 polymer ?
#
loop_
_entity_poly.entity_id
_entity_poly.type
_entity_poly.pdbx_seq_one_letter_code
_entity_poly.pdbx_strand_id
1 'polypeptide(L)'
;MTAAMLKDDGYFNLGKYHPPITTKSLEAQRWFDRGLVWADGFNNNEASECFEKVILADPDCAMGYWGLAYTRGPYYNKAWRLFDPNELKVALNETYKASRQALEQIDGASPVEQALIRAIAQRYPQPQPTNEQGYSA
;
A
#
# COMPACT_ATOMS: atom_id res chain seq x y z
N MET A 1 -10.99 22.70 -2.64
CA MET A 1 -11.81 22.57 -1.41
C MET A 1 -10.87 22.62 -0.22
N THR A 2 -11.28 23.29 0.84
CA THR A 2 -10.43 23.80 1.94
C THR A 2 -9.61 22.70 2.60
N ALA A 3 -8.29 22.90 2.64
CA ALA A 3 -7.40 22.18 3.55
C ALA A 3 -7.87 22.48 4.99
N ALA A 4 -8.73 21.61 5.53
CA ALA A 4 -9.00 21.61 6.95
C ALA A 4 -7.64 21.42 7.62
N MET A 5 -7.21 22.42 8.40
CA MET A 5 -6.01 22.32 9.22
C MET A 5 -6.23 21.17 10.20
N LEU A 6 -5.73 19.99 9.84
CA LEU A 6 -5.73 18.82 10.70
C LEU A 6 -4.95 19.22 11.96
N LYS A 7 -5.59 19.11 13.13
CA LYS A 7 -4.93 19.34 14.43
C LYS A 7 -3.62 18.56 14.46
N ASP A 8 -2.56 19.23 14.91
CA ASP A 8 -1.29 18.60 15.25
C ASP A 8 -1.57 17.46 16.25
N ASP A 9 -1.38 16.22 15.80
CA ASP A 9 -1.56 15.01 16.58
C ASP A 9 -0.25 14.53 17.19
N GLY A 10 0.79 15.37 17.17
CA GLY A 10 2.12 15.06 17.71
C GLY A 10 2.92 14.08 16.84
N TYR A 11 2.42 13.73 15.67
CA TYR A 11 3.12 12.86 14.72
C TYR A 11 4.23 13.62 13.97
N PHE A 12 5.12 12.89 13.31
CA PHE A 12 6.22 13.48 12.53
C PHE A 12 5.69 14.40 11.41
N ASN A 13 6.32 15.57 11.24
CA ASN A 13 5.95 16.51 10.19
C ASN A 13 6.48 16.04 8.82
N LEU A 14 5.60 15.47 8.00
CA LEU A 14 5.88 14.94 6.67
C LEU A 14 5.58 15.93 5.53
N GLY A 15 5.31 17.20 5.85
CA GLY A 15 4.97 18.23 4.88
C GLY A 15 3.48 18.25 4.53
N LYS A 16 3.15 18.71 3.30
CA LYS A 16 1.78 19.01 2.87
C LYS A 16 1.33 18.23 1.63
N TYR A 17 2.08 17.18 1.26
CA TYR A 17 1.69 16.35 0.13
C TYR A 17 0.40 15.60 0.48
N HIS A 18 -0.60 15.68 -0.41
CA HIS A 18 -1.96 15.24 -0.14
C HIS A 18 -2.64 14.80 -1.45
N PRO A 19 -2.33 13.60 -1.94
CA PRO A 19 -3.05 13.03 -3.08
C PRO A 19 -4.42 12.52 -2.60
N PRO A 20 -5.54 13.06 -3.13
CA PRO A 20 -6.86 12.61 -2.72
C PRO A 20 -7.07 11.15 -3.11
N ILE A 21 -7.65 10.37 -2.20
CA ILE A 21 -8.13 9.01 -2.44
C ILE A 21 -9.63 8.93 -2.23
N THR A 22 -10.27 7.93 -2.84
CA THR A 22 -11.70 7.70 -2.65
C THR A 22 -11.99 7.10 -1.28
N THR A 23 -12.27 7.98 -0.32
CA THR A 23 -12.69 7.65 1.04
C THR A 23 -13.57 8.77 1.59
N LYS A 24 -14.45 8.44 2.53
CA LYS A 24 -15.18 9.44 3.34
C LYS A 24 -14.49 9.69 4.70
N SER A 25 -13.49 8.90 5.05
CA SER A 25 -12.77 8.99 6.31
C SER A 25 -11.59 9.96 6.18
N LEU A 26 -11.69 11.10 6.85
CA LEU A 26 -10.60 12.07 6.93
C LEU A 26 -9.34 11.45 7.60
N GLU A 27 -9.54 10.48 8.48
CA GLU A 27 -8.46 9.75 9.13
C GLU A 27 -7.77 8.79 8.15
N ALA A 28 -8.53 8.06 7.33
CA ALA A 28 -7.97 7.21 6.28
C ALA A 28 -7.16 8.02 5.26
N GLN A 29 -7.68 9.17 4.81
CA GLN A 29 -6.94 10.08 3.94
C GLN A 29 -5.64 10.56 4.59
N ARG A 30 -5.68 10.98 5.86
CA ARG A 30 -4.49 11.43 6.59
C ARG A 30 -3.42 10.32 6.66
N TRP A 31 -3.82 9.09 6.98
CA TRP A 31 -2.88 7.97 7.04
C TRP A 31 -2.36 7.57 5.66
N PHE A 32 -3.15 7.70 4.61
CA PHE A 32 -2.70 7.47 3.24
C PHE A 32 -1.62 8.48 2.83
N ASP A 33 -1.83 9.76 3.10
CA ASP A 33 -0.84 10.82 2.84
C ASP A 33 0.50 10.49 3.50
N ARG A 34 0.46 10.11 4.80
CA ARG A 34 1.64 9.72 5.57
C ARG A 34 2.33 8.50 4.99
N GLY A 35 1.55 7.46 4.69
CA GLY A 35 2.07 6.20 4.15
C GLY A 35 2.79 6.41 2.83
N LEU A 36 2.23 7.24 1.94
CA LEU A 36 2.86 7.54 0.66
C LEU A 36 4.16 8.35 0.82
N VAL A 37 4.19 9.36 1.70
CA VAL A 37 5.43 10.12 1.95
C VAL A 37 6.52 9.22 2.55
N TRP A 38 6.17 8.31 3.46
CA TRP A 38 7.13 7.34 4.00
C TRP A 38 7.63 6.35 2.94
N ALA A 39 6.75 5.90 2.05
CA ALA A 39 7.12 5.03 0.94
C ALA A 39 8.07 5.74 -0.04
N ASP A 40 7.79 6.99 -0.38
CA ASP A 40 8.66 7.84 -1.22
C ASP A 40 10.00 8.13 -0.53
N GLY A 41 10.00 8.19 0.80
CA GLY A 41 11.19 8.28 1.65
C GLY A 41 11.92 6.93 1.87
N PHE A 42 11.50 5.86 1.19
CA PHE A 42 12.05 4.50 1.29
C PHE A 42 11.90 3.84 2.68
N ASN A 43 11.04 4.36 3.55
CA ASN A 43 10.69 3.72 4.82
C ASN A 43 9.44 2.83 4.66
N ASN A 44 9.63 1.66 4.05
CA ASN A 44 8.53 0.72 3.74
C ASN A 44 7.83 0.17 5.00
N ASN A 45 8.53 0.06 6.12
CA ASN A 45 7.96 -0.44 7.37
C ASN A 45 6.91 0.54 7.91
N GLU A 46 7.31 1.81 8.13
CA GLU A 46 6.38 2.83 8.62
C GLU A 46 5.26 3.11 7.60
N ALA A 47 5.57 3.06 6.30
CA ALA A 47 4.56 3.19 5.26
C ALA A 47 3.51 2.07 5.35
N SER A 48 3.93 0.82 5.57
CA SER A 48 3.03 -0.31 5.77
C SER A 48 2.13 -0.10 6.99
N GLU A 49 2.69 0.33 8.12
CA GLU A 49 1.90 0.64 9.33
C GLU A 49 0.87 1.76 9.09
N CYS A 50 1.23 2.78 8.30
CA CYS A 50 0.29 3.81 7.90
C CYS A 50 -0.86 3.24 7.07
N PHE A 51 -0.57 2.37 6.10
CA PHE A 51 -1.61 1.73 5.27
C PHE A 51 -2.51 0.76 6.07
N GLU A 52 -2.00 0.10 7.12
CA GLU A 52 -2.85 -0.64 8.07
C GLU A 52 -3.82 0.30 8.79
N LYS A 53 -3.38 1.50 9.17
CA LYS A 53 -4.25 2.51 9.79
C LYS A 53 -5.28 3.09 8.83
N VAL A 54 -4.98 3.16 7.52
CA VAL A 54 -6.00 3.47 6.49
C VAL A 54 -7.13 2.45 6.55
N ILE A 55 -6.79 1.16 6.53
CA ILE A 55 -7.77 0.06 6.56
C ILE A 55 -8.55 0.04 7.88
N LEU A 56 -7.90 0.33 9.00
CA LEU A 56 -8.58 0.42 10.30
C LEU A 56 -9.60 1.57 10.32
N ALA A 57 -9.26 2.71 9.72
CA ALA A 57 -10.11 3.90 9.69
C ALA A 57 -11.22 3.84 8.62
N ASP A 58 -11.01 3.08 7.55
CA ASP A 58 -11.97 2.82 6.48
C ASP A 58 -11.70 1.46 5.82
N PRO A 59 -12.35 0.38 6.29
CA PRO A 59 -12.16 -0.97 5.73
C PRO A 59 -12.62 -1.13 4.28
N ASP A 60 -13.42 -0.20 3.76
CA ASP A 60 -13.85 -0.21 2.35
C ASP A 60 -12.93 0.63 1.45
N CYS A 61 -11.91 1.28 2.02
CA CYS A 61 -10.94 2.06 1.27
C CYS A 61 -9.95 1.15 0.53
N ALA A 62 -10.19 0.97 -0.77
CA ALA A 62 -9.35 0.15 -1.65
C ALA A 62 -7.85 0.55 -1.61
N MET A 63 -7.57 1.84 -1.42
CA MET A 63 -6.20 2.38 -1.42
C MET A 63 -5.37 2.01 -0.19
N GLY A 64 -6.01 1.65 0.93
CA GLY A 64 -5.29 1.09 2.08
C GLY A 64 -4.68 -0.28 1.74
N TYR A 65 -5.48 -1.15 1.13
CA TYR A 65 -5.02 -2.47 0.69
C TYR A 65 -4.01 -2.40 -0.47
N TRP A 66 -4.21 -1.48 -1.42
CA TRP A 66 -3.21 -1.20 -2.45
C TRP A 66 -1.87 -0.78 -1.82
N GLY A 67 -1.90 0.10 -0.83
CA GLY A 67 -0.72 0.59 -0.12
C GLY A 67 0.04 -0.53 0.58
N LEU A 68 -0.66 -1.43 1.27
CA LEU A 68 -0.03 -2.62 1.88
C LEU A 68 0.64 -3.53 0.84
N ALA A 69 -0.01 -3.78 -0.29
CA ALA A 69 0.58 -4.57 -1.37
C ALA A 69 1.80 -3.85 -1.99
N TYR A 70 1.77 -2.52 -2.06
CA TYR A 70 2.85 -1.70 -2.60
C TYR A 70 4.11 -1.76 -1.73
N THR A 71 3.99 -1.68 -0.40
CA THR A 71 5.13 -1.55 0.51
C THR A 71 5.72 -2.86 1.01
N ARG A 72 4.94 -3.94 1.05
CA ARG A 72 5.39 -5.26 1.57
C ARG A 72 6.07 -6.15 0.53
N GLY A 73 6.06 -5.73 -0.73
CA GLY A 73 6.74 -6.44 -1.81
C GLY A 73 8.19 -6.01 -1.99
N PRO A 74 8.80 -6.33 -3.14
CA PRO A 74 10.17 -5.96 -3.43
C PRO A 74 10.20 -4.47 -3.79
N TYR A 75 11.30 -3.82 -3.49
CA TYR A 75 11.56 -2.44 -3.89
C TYR A 75 13.00 -2.32 -4.37
N TYR A 76 13.41 -1.14 -4.83
CA TYR A 76 14.70 -0.94 -5.52
C TYR A 76 15.91 -1.55 -4.78
N ASN A 77 15.97 -1.38 -3.45
CA ASN A 77 17.08 -1.88 -2.63
C ASN A 77 16.88 -3.32 -2.11
N LYS A 78 15.67 -3.89 -2.23
CA LYS A 78 15.35 -5.25 -1.80
C LYS A 78 14.55 -5.95 -2.90
N ALA A 79 15.26 -6.36 -3.94
CA ALA A 79 14.71 -7.22 -4.98
C ALA A 79 14.37 -8.61 -4.42
N TRP A 80 13.48 -9.34 -5.09
CA TRP A 80 13.03 -10.66 -4.63
C TRP A 80 14.15 -11.65 -4.29
N ARG A 81 15.23 -11.67 -5.09
CA ARG A 81 16.40 -12.53 -4.87
C ARG A 81 17.12 -12.29 -3.54
N LEU A 82 16.83 -11.17 -2.87
CA LEU A 82 17.41 -10.78 -1.59
C LEU A 82 16.53 -11.18 -0.40
N PHE A 83 15.32 -11.71 -0.65
CA PHE A 83 14.47 -12.27 0.39
C PHE A 83 14.94 -13.69 0.69
N ASP A 84 15.02 -14.05 1.97
CA ASP A 84 15.20 -15.46 2.33
C ASP A 84 13.93 -16.27 1.97
N PRO A 85 14.02 -17.60 1.84
CA PRO A 85 12.89 -18.41 1.38
C PRO A 85 11.63 -18.33 2.24
N ASN A 86 11.74 -18.06 3.54
CA ASN A 86 10.59 -17.90 4.41
C ASN A 86 10.00 -16.50 4.26
N GLU A 87 10.85 -15.47 4.25
CA GLU A 87 10.42 -14.09 4.02
C GLU A 87 9.70 -13.93 2.68
N LEU A 88 10.23 -14.54 1.62
CA LEU A 88 9.62 -14.51 0.29
C LEU A 88 8.19 -15.08 0.30
N LYS A 89 7.99 -16.22 0.97
CA LYS A 89 6.66 -16.86 1.07
C LYS A 89 5.67 -15.97 1.82
N VAL A 90 6.10 -15.37 2.93
CA VAL A 90 5.26 -14.46 3.71
C VAL A 90 4.90 -13.23 2.89
N ALA A 91 5.90 -12.56 2.30
CA ALA A 91 5.70 -11.36 1.51
C ALA A 91 4.77 -11.60 0.30
N LEU A 92 4.94 -12.70 -0.44
CA LEU A 92 4.06 -13.05 -1.55
C LEU A 92 2.63 -13.30 -1.10
N ASN A 93 2.44 -14.06 -0.03
CA ASN A 93 1.10 -14.34 0.50
C ASN A 93 0.39 -13.07 0.97
N GLU A 94 1.09 -12.19 1.68
CA GLU A 94 0.53 -10.92 2.17
C GLU A 94 0.20 -9.94 1.04
N THR A 95 1.15 -9.72 0.14
CA THR A 95 0.95 -8.80 -1.01
C THR A 95 -0.13 -9.33 -1.96
N TYR A 96 -0.19 -10.64 -2.20
CA TYR A 96 -1.28 -11.25 -2.95
C TYR A 96 -2.64 -10.99 -2.29
N LYS A 97 -2.78 -11.31 -0.99
CA LYS A 97 -4.04 -11.09 -0.26
C LYS A 97 -4.47 -9.63 -0.27
N ALA A 98 -3.56 -8.71 0.04
CA ALA A 98 -3.83 -7.28 0.01
C ALA A 98 -4.25 -6.81 -1.40
N SER A 99 -3.60 -7.30 -2.46
CA SER A 99 -4.00 -6.97 -3.84
C SER A 99 -5.41 -7.47 -4.19
N ARG A 100 -5.84 -8.63 -3.65
CA ARG A 100 -7.20 -9.16 -3.86
C ARG A 100 -8.24 -8.34 -3.10
N GLN A 101 -7.95 -7.96 -1.86
CA GLN A 101 -8.83 -7.09 -1.07
C GLN A 101 -9.00 -5.71 -1.74
N ALA A 102 -7.93 -5.15 -2.31
CA ALA A 102 -8.03 -3.93 -3.10
C ALA A 102 -8.93 -4.09 -4.33
N LEU A 103 -8.89 -5.25 -5.02
CA LEU A 103 -9.78 -5.55 -6.14
C LEU A 103 -11.24 -5.71 -5.70
N GLU A 104 -11.52 -6.28 -4.52
CA GLU A 104 -12.89 -6.43 -4.01
C GLU A 104 -13.57 -5.08 -3.79
N GLN A 105 -12.79 -4.04 -3.47
CA GLN A 105 -13.26 -2.67 -3.21
C GLN A 105 -13.15 -1.74 -4.45
N ILE A 106 -12.82 -2.27 -5.63
CA ILE A 106 -12.44 -1.47 -6.81
C ILE A 106 -13.58 -0.61 -7.37
N ASP A 107 -14.83 -1.05 -7.27
CA ASP A 107 -15.98 -0.39 -7.90
C ASP A 107 -16.25 1.00 -7.31
N GLY A 108 -15.88 1.21 -6.05
CA GLY A 108 -15.96 2.50 -5.37
C GLY A 108 -14.82 3.45 -5.70
N ALA A 109 -13.71 2.97 -6.27
CA ALA A 109 -12.49 3.73 -6.47
C ALA A 109 -12.52 4.64 -7.70
N SER A 110 -11.74 5.72 -7.68
CA SER A 110 -11.58 6.63 -8.81
C SER A 110 -10.87 5.95 -9.99
N PRO A 111 -11.01 6.43 -11.25
CA PRO A 111 -10.39 5.77 -12.39
C PRO A 111 -8.87 5.54 -12.27
N VAL A 112 -8.15 6.48 -11.64
CA VAL A 112 -6.70 6.35 -11.39
C VAL A 112 -6.43 5.26 -10.35
N GLU A 113 -7.18 5.25 -9.24
CA GLU A 113 -7.06 4.21 -8.22
C GLU A 113 -7.34 2.83 -8.80
N GLN A 114 -8.40 2.68 -9.60
CA GLN A 114 -8.71 1.42 -10.25
C GLN A 114 -7.57 0.94 -11.16
N ALA A 115 -6.90 1.86 -11.88
CA ALA A 115 -5.76 1.51 -12.71
C ALA A 115 -4.57 1.01 -11.86
N LEU A 116 -4.27 1.70 -10.75
CA LEU A 116 -3.23 1.31 -9.80
C LEU A 116 -3.53 -0.04 -9.13
N ILE A 117 -4.78 -0.29 -8.75
CA ILE A 117 -5.25 -1.54 -8.15
C ILE A 117 -5.10 -2.70 -9.13
N ARG A 118 -5.52 -2.52 -10.40
CA ARG A 118 -5.33 -3.55 -11.43
C ARG A 118 -3.85 -3.85 -11.67
N ALA A 119 -3.00 -2.81 -11.70
CA ALA A 119 -1.57 -2.98 -11.86
C ALA A 119 -0.92 -3.73 -10.69
N ILE A 120 -1.27 -3.40 -9.44
CA ILE A 120 -0.70 -4.09 -8.27
C ILE A 120 -1.17 -5.54 -8.20
N ALA A 121 -2.40 -5.83 -8.62
CA ALA A 121 -2.89 -7.20 -8.72
C ALA A 121 -2.18 -8.02 -9.80
N GLN A 122 -1.78 -7.40 -10.92
CA GLN A 122 -0.94 -8.07 -11.93
C GLN A 122 0.49 -8.30 -11.43
N ARG A 123 1.02 -7.39 -10.60
CA ARG A 123 2.34 -7.54 -9.96
C ARG A 123 2.41 -8.74 -9.02
N TYR A 124 1.30 -9.10 -8.37
CA TYR A 124 1.19 -10.23 -7.45
C TYR A 124 0.13 -11.24 -7.95
N PRO A 125 0.45 -12.08 -8.95
CA PRO A 125 -0.52 -12.99 -9.56
C PRO A 125 -0.82 -14.24 -8.73
N GLN A 126 0.00 -14.56 -7.71
CA GLN A 126 -0.11 -15.78 -6.90
C GLN A 126 0.47 -15.59 -5.48
N PRO A 127 0.02 -16.37 -4.47
CA PRO A 127 0.45 -16.22 -3.08
C PRO A 127 1.71 -17.02 -2.71
N GLN A 128 2.28 -17.78 -3.64
CA GLN A 128 3.42 -18.66 -3.39
C GLN A 128 4.50 -18.48 -4.46
N PRO A 129 5.79 -18.69 -4.12
CA PRO A 129 6.85 -18.67 -5.12
C PRO A 129 6.65 -19.78 -6.15
N THR A 130 6.87 -19.48 -7.43
CA THR A 130 7.07 -20.50 -8.47
C THR A 130 8.52 -20.95 -8.53
N ASN A 131 8.74 -22.13 -9.12
CA ASN A 131 10.08 -22.61 -9.48
C ASN A 131 10.70 -21.83 -10.66
N GLU A 132 10.01 -20.81 -11.17
CA GLU A 132 10.48 -19.99 -12.29
C GLU A 132 11.49 -18.94 -11.82
N GLN A 133 12.45 -18.63 -12.68
CA GLN A 133 13.62 -17.77 -12.43
C GLN A 133 13.30 -16.30 -12.06
N GLY A 134 12.01 -15.92 -11.97
CA GLY A 134 11.57 -14.55 -11.69
C GLY A 134 11.96 -14.03 -10.29
N TYR A 135 12.40 -14.90 -9.39
CA TYR A 135 12.90 -14.55 -8.06
C TYR A 135 14.43 -14.65 -7.95
N SER A 136 15.16 -14.96 -9.04
CA SER A 136 16.59 -15.28 -9.01
C SER A 136 17.48 -14.54 -10.03
N ALA A 137 16.94 -13.58 -10.80
CA ALA A 137 17.71 -12.74 -11.73
C ALA A 137 18.22 -11.44 -11.09
#